data_AF-A0A536V804-F1
#
_entry.id   AF-A0A536V804-F1
#
_cell.length_a   1.000
_cell.length_b   1.000
_cell.length_c   1.000
_cell.angle_alpha   90.00
_cell.angle_beta   90.00
_cell.angle_gamma   90.00
#
_symmetry.space_group_name_H-M   'P 1'
#
loop_
_entity.id
_entity.type
_entity.pdbx_description
1 polymer ?
#
loop_
_entity_poly.entity_id
_entity_poly.type
_entity_poly.pdbx_seq_one_letter_code
_entity_poly.pdbx_strand_id
1 'polypeptide(L)'
;MRRLLRCVLGAVLGATLWSGCLPAFASNSYPVVLVHGFAGFGRTEMLGYKYWGGLTDLEVQLQARYSDGQQVRTAVVGPFSSNWDRAVELFYQIKGGCVDYGALHANANGHLRRPEDFYHNGRTCYPGLYRDWDATHPVHLISHSMGGQTARMLVQLLAANGAPGNPGLFPCGVSTSWVKS
;
A
#
# COMPACT_ATOMS: atom_id res chain seq x y z
N MET A 1 -63.06 14.75 26.11
CA MET A 1 -61.66 15.23 26.18
C MET A 1 -60.57 14.14 26.22
N ARG A 2 -60.84 12.86 26.55
CA ARG A 2 -59.77 11.83 26.69
C ARG A 2 -59.45 10.99 25.43
N ARG A 3 -60.19 11.14 24.33
CA ARG A 3 -59.96 10.36 23.09
C ARG A 3 -59.13 11.09 22.01
N LEU A 4 -59.02 12.41 22.06
CA LEU A 4 -58.21 13.19 21.10
C LEU A 4 -56.71 13.25 21.44
N LEU A 5 -56.32 12.94 22.69
CA LEU A 5 -54.92 13.03 23.12
C LEU A 5 -54.06 11.82 22.68
N ARG A 6 -54.67 10.73 22.20
CA ARG A 6 -53.95 9.53 21.74
C ARG A 6 -53.53 9.58 20.27
N CYS A 7 -54.16 10.42 19.45
CA CYS A 7 -53.78 10.58 18.04
C CYS A 7 -52.60 11.53 17.83
N VAL A 8 -52.35 12.46 18.77
CA VAL A 8 -51.26 13.44 18.63
C VAL A 8 -49.91 12.85 19.08
N LEU A 9 -49.89 11.91 20.03
CA LEU A 9 -48.65 11.23 20.44
C LEU A 9 -48.15 10.19 19.42
N GLY A 10 -49.04 9.63 18.59
CA GLY A 10 -48.65 8.67 17.55
C GLY A 10 -47.99 9.31 16.33
N ALA A 11 -48.24 10.60 16.08
CA ALA A 11 -47.68 11.33 14.94
C ALA A 11 -46.27 11.87 15.20
N VAL A 12 -45.88 12.08 16.46
CA VAL A 12 -44.55 12.61 16.83
C VAL A 12 -43.48 11.50 16.88
N LEU A 13 -43.89 10.24 17.09
CA LEU A 13 -42.98 9.08 17.12
C LEU A 13 -42.69 8.49 15.72
N GLY A 14 -43.38 8.92 14.67
CA GLY A 14 -43.14 8.44 13.30
C GLY A 14 -42.06 9.21 12.53
N ALA A 15 -41.63 10.37 13.04
CA ALA A 15 -40.74 11.28 12.31
C ALA A 15 -39.24 11.11 12.61
N THR A 16 -38.86 10.27 13.57
CA THR A 16 -37.46 10.17 14.03
C THR A 16 -36.66 8.98 13.48
N LEU A 17 -37.21 8.21 12.53
CA LEU A 17 -36.54 7.02 11.97
C LEU A 17 -36.02 7.18 10.53
N TRP A 18 -36.06 8.39 9.98
CA TRP A 18 -35.27 8.74 8.81
C TRP A 18 -33.92 9.33 9.24
N SER A 19 -33.12 8.51 9.91
CA SER A 19 -31.67 8.70 9.86
C SER A 19 -31.22 8.34 8.45
N GLY A 20 -31.45 9.26 7.50
CA GLY A 20 -30.87 9.14 6.17
C GLY A 20 -29.36 9.01 6.34
N CYS A 21 -28.82 7.85 5.99
CA CYS A 21 -27.39 7.64 5.98
C CYS A 21 -26.80 8.66 4.99
N LEU A 22 -26.16 9.71 5.50
CA LEU A 22 -25.48 10.66 4.64
C LEU A 22 -24.40 9.89 3.87
N PRO A 23 -24.23 10.17 2.56
CA PRO A 23 -23.16 9.53 1.80
C PRO A 23 -21.82 9.82 2.49
N ALA A 24 -21.09 8.77 2.81
CA ALA A 24 -19.74 8.89 3.34
C ALA A 24 -18.81 9.33 2.21
N PHE A 25 -18.16 10.47 2.37
CA PHE A 25 -17.12 10.94 1.46
C PHE A 25 -15.75 10.47 1.94
N ALA A 26 -14.85 10.19 1.00
CA ALA A 26 -13.46 9.93 1.33
C ALA A 26 -12.85 11.18 1.97
N SER A 27 -12.11 11.00 3.07
CA SER A 27 -11.41 12.10 3.75
C SER A 27 -10.13 12.52 3.03
N ASN A 28 -9.64 11.72 2.08
CA ASN A 28 -8.39 11.95 1.35
C ASN A 28 -8.44 11.24 -0.01
N SER A 29 -7.45 11.53 -0.85
CA SER A 29 -7.24 10.96 -2.19
C SER A 29 -5.83 10.37 -2.36
N TYR A 30 -5.23 9.88 -1.26
CA TYR A 30 -3.86 9.37 -1.27
C TYR A 30 -3.71 8.16 -2.19
N PRO A 31 -2.58 8.00 -2.91
CA PRO A 31 -2.38 6.87 -3.81
C PRO A 31 -2.51 5.52 -3.10
N VAL A 32 -3.09 4.54 -3.79
CA VAL A 32 -3.17 3.15 -3.34
C VAL A 32 -2.07 2.34 -4.01
N VAL A 33 -1.29 1.60 -3.24
CA VAL A 33 -0.30 0.64 -3.76
C VAL A 33 -0.75 -0.78 -3.42
N LEU A 34 -0.93 -1.60 -4.45
CA LEU A 34 -1.30 -3.00 -4.35
C LEU A 34 -0.04 -3.87 -4.16
N VAL A 35 -0.02 -4.69 -3.10
CA VAL A 35 1.14 -5.49 -2.69
C VAL A 35 0.77 -6.98 -2.69
N HIS A 36 1.28 -7.74 -3.67
CA HIS A 36 1.00 -9.16 -3.79
C HIS A 36 1.71 -10.01 -2.71
N GLY A 37 1.27 -11.26 -2.55
CA GLY A 37 1.85 -12.22 -1.61
C GLY A 37 2.89 -13.16 -2.21
N PHE A 38 3.03 -14.32 -1.57
CA PHE A 38 3.88 -15.43 -2.01
C PHE A 38 3.47 -15.88 -3.41
N ALA A 39 4.46 -16.17 -4.27
CA ALA A 39 4.27 -16.55 -5.67
C ALA A 39 3.45 -15.54 -6.52
N GLY A 40 3.32 -14.29 -6.07
CA GLY A 40 2.71 -13.23 -6.87
C GLY A 40 3.65 -12.68 -7.94
N PHE A 41 3.08 -11.97 -8.91
CA PHE A 41 3.78 -11.55 -10.13
C PHE A 41 3.25 -10.20 -10.62
N GLY A 42 4.03 -9.55 -11.47
CA GLY A 42 3.77 -8.24 -12.02
C GLY A 42 2.77 -8.22 -13.16
N ARG A 43 2.36 -7.00 -13.53
CA ARG A 43 1.30 -6.74 -14.52
C ARG A 43 1.64 -7.21 -15.95
N THR A 44 2.92 -7.24 -16.28
CA THR A 44 3.48 -7.66 -17.58
C THR A 44 3.97 -9.10 -17.59
N GLU A 45 3.88 -9.80 -16.46
CA GLU A 45 4.23 -11.21 -16.32
C GLU A 45 3.00 -12.09 -16.59
N MET A 46 3.16 -13.42 -16.57
CA MET A 46 2.07 -14.39 -16.76
C MET A 46 1.21 -14.16 -18.00
N LEU A 47 1.84 -13.78 -19.12
CA LEU A 47 1.18 -13.51 -20.40
C LEU A 47 0.02 -12.49 -20.29
N GLY A 48 0.13 -11.55 -19.35
CA GLY A 48 -0.87 -10.50 -19.15
C GLY A 48 -2.00 -10.87 -18.19
N TYR A 49 -2.05 -12.09 -17.64
CA TYR A 49 -2.94 -12.40 -16.52
C TYR A 49 -2.55 -11.53 -15.32
N LYS A 50 -3.54 -10.93 -14.63
CA LYS A 50 -3.30 -9.99 -13.54
C LYS A 50 -3.40 -10.72 -12.21
N TYR A 51 -2.38 -10.59 -11.36
CA TYR A 51 -2.49 -11.03 -9.97
C TYR A 51 -3.69 -10.34 -9.28
N TRP A 52 -3.80 -9.03 -9.51
CA TRP A 52 -4.93 -8.21 -9.07
C TRP A 52 -5.98 -8.12 -10.16
N GLY A 53 -6.86 -9.12 -10.24
CA GLY A 53 -8.05 -9.10 -11.12
C GLY A 53 -8.16 -10.26 -12.11
N GLY A 54 -7.19 -11.17 -12.15
CA GLY A 54 -7.22 -12.36 -13.00
C GLY A 54 -7.27 -12.02 -14.48
N LEU A 55 -8.40 -12.35 -15.13
CA LEU A 55 -8.68 -11.98 -16.52
C LEU A 55 -9.13 -10.52 -16.68
N THR A 56 -9.31 -9.80 -15.57
CA THR A 56 -9.63 -8.38 -15.52
C THR A 56 -8.49 -7.61 -14.86
N ASP A 57 -8.53 -6.28 -14.94
CA ASP A 57 -7.50 -5.43 -14.35
C ASP A 57 -8.08 -4.59 -13.20
N LEU A 58 -7.85 -5.02 -11.96
CA LEU A 58 -8.40 -4.34 -10.78
C LEU A 58 -7.80 -2.95 -10.60
N GLU A 59 -6.52 -2.75 -10.91
CA GLU A 59 -5.87 -1.44 -10.82
C GLU A 59 -6.58 -0.43 -11.73
N VAL A 60 -6.80 -0.79 -13.00
CA VAL A 60 -7.50 0.07 -13.96
C VAL A 60 -8.96 0.30 -13.55
N GLN A 61 -9.65 -0.75 -13.08
CA GLN A 61 -11.03 -0.62 -12.63
C GLN A 61 -11.16 0.34 -11.44
N LEU A 62 -10.25 0.25 -10.45
CA LEU A 62 -10.27 1.15 -9.30
C LEU A 62 -9.95 2.59 -9.71
N GLN A 63 -8.93 2.81 -10.55
CA GLN A 63 -8.61 4.15 -11.08
C GLN A 63 -9.81 4.77 -11.80
N ALA A 64 -10.53 4.00 -12.62
CA ALA A 64 -11.72 4.48 -13.32
C ALA A 64 -12.91 4.79 -12.39
N ARG A 65 -12.91 4.26 -11.16
CA ARG A 65 -13.96 4.51 -10.15
C ARG A 65 -13.67 5.70 -9.25
N TYR A 66 -12.40 6.03 -9.03
CA TYR A 66 -12.03 7.20 -8.23
C TYR A 66 -12.23 8.49 -9.03
N SER A 67 -13.27 9.23 -8.67
CA SER A 67 -13.70 10.45 -9.38
C SER A 67 -12.76 11.65 -9.22
N ASP A 68 -11.83 11.59 -8.27
CA ASP A 68 -10.87 12.63 -7.92
C ASP A 68 -9.47 12.40 -8.50
N GLY A 69 -9.31 11.36 -9.34
CA GLY A 69 -8.01 11.02 -9.92
C GLY A 69 -7.05 10.34 -8.95
N GLN A 70 -7.54 9.77 -7.83
CA GLN A 70 -6.74 8.96 -6.92
C GLN A 70 -5.99 7.85 -7.69
N GLN A 71 -4.67 7.83 -7.51
CA GLN A 71 -3.82 6.86 -8.21
C GLN A 71 -3.92 5.48 -7.57
N VAL A 72 -3.91 4.44 -8.40
CA VAL A 72 -3.73 3.05 -7.95
C VAL A 72 -2.54 2.49 -8.69
N ARG A 73 -1.60 1.84 -8.00
CA ARG A 73 -0.39 1.29 -8.60
C ARG A 73 -0.15 -0.12 -8.07
N THR A 74 0.37 -1.01 -8.90
CA THR A 74 0.79 -2.36 -8.49
C THR A 74 2.30 -2.38 -8.28
N ALA A 75 2.74 -2.74 -7.07
CA ALA A 75 4.13 -3.08 -6.79
C ALA A 75 4.39 -4.57 -7.06
N VAL A 76 5.62 -4.90 -7.44
CA VAL A 76 6.06 -6.24 -7.86
C VAL A 76 7.33 -6.62 -7.11
N VAL A 77 7.18 -7.26 -5.96
CA VAL A 77 8.28 -7.67 -5.08
C VAL A 77 8.64 -9.14 -5.29
N GLY A 78 9.75 -9.60 -4.72
CA GLY A 78 10.21 -10.97 -4.81
C GLY A 78 9.14 -11.98 -4.37
N PRO A 79 8.71 -12.91 -5.24
CA PRO A 79 7.64 -13.87 -4.92
C PRO A 79 8.02 -14.86 -3.81
N PHE A 80 9.33 -15.07 -3.62
CA PHE A 80 9.91 -16.04 -2.70
C PHE A 80 10.96 -15.43 -1.75
N SER A 81 11.18 -14.11 -1.84
CA SER A 81 12.14 -13.39 -0.99
C SER A 81 11.61 -13.23 0.44
N SER A 82 12.51 -12.88 1.37
CA SER A 82 12.13 -12.62 2.76
C SER A 82 11.20 -11.40 2.87
N ASN A 83 10.45 -11.28 3.98
CA ASN A 83 9.65 -10.07 4.21
C ASN A 83 10.51 -8.81 4.37
N TRP A 84 11.77 -8.94 4.80
CA TRP A 84 12.73 -7.83 4.86
C TRP A 84 13.04 -7.34 3.43
N ASP A 85 13.50 -8.25 2.57
CA ASP A 85 13.88 -7.92 1.19
C ASP A 85 12.68 -7.34 0.43
N ARG A 86 11.52 -7.99 0.54
CA ARG A 86 10.29 -7.51 -0.09
C ARG A 86 9.89 -6.12 0.41
N ALA A 87 10.11 -5.80 1.67
CA ALA A 87 9.81 -4.47 2.20
C ALA A 87 10.78 -3.41 1.67
N VAL A 88 12.07 -3.74 1.54
CA VAL A 88 13.07 -2.87 0.92
C VAL A 88 12.76 -2.65 -0.56
N GLU A 89 12.51 -3.72 -1.31
CA GLU A 89 12.09 -3.65 -2.71
C GLU A 89 10.84 -2.78 -2.88
N LEU A 90 9.82 -2.99 -2.02
CA LEU A 90 8.59 -2.19 -2.02
C LEU A 90 8.87 -0.71 -1.79
N PHE A 91 9.76 -0.37 -0.83
CA PHE A 91 10.16 1.01 -0.59
C PHE A 91 10.72 1.66 -1.86
N TYR A 92 11.71 1.02 -2.48
CA TYR A 92 12.36 1.57 -3.68
C TYR A 92 11.44 1.57 -4.91
N GLN A 93 10.49 0.64 -5.01
CA GLN A 93 9.48 0.68 -6.06
C GLN A 93 8.54 1.87 -5.91
N ILE A 94 8.10 2.18 -4.70
CA ILE A 94 7.21 3.33 -4.47
C ILE A 94 8.00 4.62 -4.63
N LYS A 95 9.09 4.79 -3.85
CA LYS A 95 9.86 6.04 -3.78
C LYS A 95 10.69 6.31 -5.03
N GLY A 96 11.18 5.25 -5.67
CA GLY A 96 12.21 5.31 -6.70
C GLY A 96 13.62 5.17 -6.13
N GLY A 97 14.58 4.88 -7.01
CA GLY A 97 15.97 4.58 -6.66
C GLY A 97 16.30 3.09 -6.77
N CYS A 98 17.50 2.73 -6.32
CA CYS A 98 18.05 1.38 -6.44
C CYS A 98 18.01 0.64 -5.11
N VAL A 99 17.62 -0.63 -5.17
CA VAL A 99 17.50 -1.49 -3.99
C VAL A 99 18.84 -1.60 -3.25
N ASP A 100 18.79 -1.28 -1.97
CA ASP A 100 19.86 -1.50 -0.99
C ASP A 100 19.27 -2.25 0.21
N TYR A 101 19.55 -3.55 0.33
CA TYR A 101 19.04 -4.40 1.40
C TYR A 101 19.67 -4.13 2.77
N GLY A 102 20.65 -3.23 2.84
CA GLY A 102 21.43 -2.95 4.03
C GLY A 102 22.63 -3.87 4.16
N ALA A 103 23.80 -3.30 4.50
CA ALA A 103 25.06 -4.05 4.53
C ALA A 103 25.07 -5.19 5.56
N LEU A 104 24.51 -4.95 6.76
CA LEU A 104 24.52 -5.94 7.84
C LEU A 104 23.58 -7.11 7.53
N HIS A 105 22.38 -6.83 7.00
CA HIS A 105 21.42 -7.85 6.58
C HIS A 105 21.97 -8.73 5.46
N ALA A 106 22.51 -8.10 4.41
CA ALA A 106 23.08 -8.79 3.27
C ALA A 106 24.26 -9.69 3.67
N ASN A 107 25.15 -9.20 4.54
CA ASN A 107 26.27 -9.98 5.06
C ASN A 107 25.80 -11.16 5.93
N ALA A 108 24.81 -10.95 6.80
CA ALA A 108 24.30 -11.99 7.68
C ALA A 108 23.57 -13.13 6.94
N ASN A 109 22.94 -12.81 5.80
CA ASN A 109 22.14 -13.77 5.02
C ASN A 109 22.83 -14.20 3.71
N GLY A 110 24.06 -13.74 3.45
CA GLY A 110 24.88 -14.21 2.35
C GLY A 110 24.36 -13.85 0.95
N HIS A 111 23.81 -12.65 0.76
CA HIS A 111 23.36 -12.16 -0.55
C HIS A 111 23.90 -10.77 -0.87
N LEU A 112 23.67 -10.32 -2.11
CA LEU A 112 24.09 -9.01 -2.56
C LEU A 112 23.34 -7.91 -1.79
N ARG A 113 24.07 -6.91 -1.28
CA ARG A 113 23.48 -5.70 -0.69
C ARG A 113 22.73 -4.86 -1.73
N ARG A 114 23.40 -4.59 -2.85
CA ARG A 114 22.87 -3.82 -3.98
C ARG A 114 22.95 -4.69 -5.24
N PRO A 115 21.87 -5.37 -5.62
CA PRO A 115 21.88 -6.25 -6.78
C PRO A 115 22.05 -5.49 -8.11
N GLU A 116 21.74 -4.20 -8.15
CA GLU A 116 21.97 -3.35 -9.31
C GLU A 116 23.44 -3.37 -9.74
N ASP A 117 24.39 -3.40 -8.80
CA ASP A 117 25.84 -3.42 -9.08
C ASP A 117 26.28 -4.64 -9.92
N PHE A 118 25.38 -5.61 -10.15
CA PHE A 118 25.64 -6.87 -10.86
C PHE A 118 24.66 -7.15 -12.01
N TYR A 119 23.35 -6.95 -11.82
CA TYR A 119 22.34 -7.45 -12.76
C TYR A 119 21.88 -6.45 -13.82
N HIS A 120 21.82 -5.14 -13.51
CA HIS A 120 21.39 -4.07 -14.42
C HIS A 120 20.13 -4.39 -15.27
N ASN A 121 19.14 -5.06 -14.68
CA ASN A 121 18.04 -5.69 -15.43
C ASN A 121 16.72 -4.91 -15.37
N GLY A 122 16.74 -3.69 -14.83
CA GLY A 122 15.54 -2.87 -14.65
C GLY A 122 14.57 -3.39 -13.58
N ARG A 123 14.96 -4.41 -12.80
CA ARG A 123 14.20 -4.94 -11.65
C ARG A 123 14.86 -4.61 -10.32
N THR A 124 15.90 -3.78 -10.34
CA THR A 124 16.77 -3.46 -9.18
C THR A 124 16.90 -1.95 -8.96
N CYS A 125 16.60 -1.13 -9.97
CA CYS A 125 16.37 0.31 -9.83
C CYS A 125 15.03 0.69 -10.46
N TYR A 126 14.30 1.57 -9.78
CA TYR A 126 12.95 1.94 -10.17
C TYR A 126 12.81 3.45 -10.37
N PRO A 127 11.98 3.89 -11.33
CA PRO A 127 11.67 5.31 -11.52
C PRO A 127 10.86 5.90 -10.35
N GLY A 128 10.20 5.03 -9.56
CA GLY A 128 9.28 5.37 -8.49
C GLY A 128 7.83 5.40 -8.96
N LEU A 129 6.96 4.57 -8.37
CA LEU A 129 5.52 4.58 -8.61
C LEU A 129 4.87 5.88 -8.11
N TYR A 130 5.44 6.48 -7.06
CA TYR A 130 5.04 7.76 -6.49
C TYR A 130 6.25 8.44 -5.83
N ARG A 131 7.03 9.19 -6.62
CA ARG A 131 8.33 9.76 -6.20
C ARG A 131 8.21 10.78 -5.07
N ASP A 132 7.09 11.48 -5.01
CA ASP A 132 6.81 12.47 -3.97
C ASP A 132 6.44 11.83 -2.63
N TRP A 133 6.33 10.49 -2.58
CA TRP A 133 5.96 9.74 -1.37
C TRP A 133 6.78 10.16 -0.15
N ASP A 134 6.12 10.75 0.84
CA ASP A 134 6.68 11.20 2.10
C ASP A 134 5.60 11.31 3.18
N ALA A 135 5.91 11.95 4.32
CA ALA A 135 4.98 12.12 5.44
C ALA A 135 3.76 13.01 5.11
N THR A 136 3.90 13.93 4.16
CA THR A 136 2.85 14.85 3.68
C THR A 136 2.13 14.33 2.43
N HIS A 137 2.77 13.40 1.72
CA HIS A 137 2.25 12.70 0.55
C HIS A 137 2.21 11.19 0.81
N PRO A 138 1.40 10.71 1.77
CA PRO A 138 1.40 9.31 2.14
C PRO A 138 0.70 8.43 1.09
N VAL A 139 0.81 7.11 1.26
CA VAL A 139 0.09 6.12 0.46
C VAL A 139 -0.75 5.19 1.34
N HIS A 140 -1.79 4.62 0.75
CA HIS A 140 -2.49 3.46 1.29
C HIS A 140 -1.88 2.17 0.72
N LEU A 141 -1.63 1.18 1.57
CA LEU A 141 -1.17 -0.13 1.14
C LEU A 141 -2.32 -1.14 1.21
N ILE A 142 -2.71 -1.70 0.07
CA ILE A 142 -3.65 -2.82 0.01
C ILE A 142 -2.84 -4.07 -0.31
N SER A 143 -2.92 -5.06 0.57
CA SER A 143 -2.08 -6.23 0.50
C SER A 143 -2.87 -7.53 0.52
N HIS A 144 -2.37 -8.53 -0.18
CA HIS A 144 -2.93 -9.89 -0.16
C HIS A 144 -1.88 -10.91 0.32
N SER A 145 -2.30 -11.89 1.13
CA SER A 145 -1.44 -12.98 1.61
C SER A 145 -0.15 -12.47 2.29
N MET A 146 1.03 -12.98 1.94
CA MET A 146 2.35 -12.54 2.45
C MET A 146 2.59 -11.03 2.25
N GLY A 147 1.88 -10.39 1.31
CA GLY A 147 1.93 -8.94 1.12
C GLY A 147 1.58 -8.17 2.40
N GLY A 148 0.71 -8.71 3.26
CA GLY A 148 0.37 -8.09 4.54
C GLY A 148 1.53 -8.09 5.54
N GLN A 149 2.32 -9.16 5.55
CA GLN A 149 3.56 -9.19 6.34
C GLN A 149 4.60 -8.22 5.79
N THR A 150 4.71 -8.13 4.45
CA THR A 150 5.60 -7.19 3.77
C THR A 150 5.23 -5.73 4.09
N ALA A 151 3.94 -5.37 3.99
CA ALA A 151 3.47 -4.02 4.30
C ALA A 151 3.73 -3.65 5.76
N ARG A 152 3.48 -4.57 6.70
CA ARG A 152 3.79 -4.35 8.13
C ARG A 152 5.29 -4.23 8.37
N MET A 153 6.12 -5.04 7.72
CA MET A 153 7.58 -4.94 7.81
C MET A 153 8.05 -3.58 7.28
N LEU A 154 7.53 -3.12 6.14
CA LEU A 154 7.85 -1.80 5.61
C LEU A 154 7.53 -0.69 6.63
N VAL A 155 6.32 -0.68 7.22
CA VAL A 155 5.96 0.32 8.24
C VAL A 155 6.91 0.26 9.45
N GLN A 156 7.30 -0.94 9.88
CA GLN A 156 8.27 -1.11 10.97
C GLN A 156 9.64 -0.52 10.62
N LEU A 157 10.14 -0.75 9.40
CA LEU A 157 11.42 -0.22 8.93
C LEU A 157 11.36 1.30 8.75
N LEU A 158 10.24 1.84 8.28
CA LEU A 158 10.03 3.28 8.17
C LEU A 158 10.04 3.97 9.54
N ALA A 159 9.54 3.32 10.59
CA ALA A 159 9.46 3.90 11.94
C ALA A 159 10.82 4.29 12.52
N ALA A 160 11.86 3.50 12.22
CA ALA A 160 13.20 3.66 12.80
C ALA A 160 14.30 3.88 11.75
N ASN A 161 13.93 4.04 10.47
CA ASN A 161 14.84 3.97 9.33
C ASN A 161 15.75 2.72 9.38
N GLY A 162 15.14 1.54 9.43
CA GLY A 162 15.81 0.25 9.57
C GLY A 162 15.40 -0.49 10.84
N ALA A 163 16.31 -1.29 11.39
CA ALA A 163 16.12 -2.04 12.63
C ALA A 163 17.33 -1.83 13.57
N PRO A 164 17.24 -2.16 14.88
CA PRO A 164 18.37 -1.95 15.80
C PRO A 164 19.70 -2.57 15.34
N GLY A 165 19.66 -3.76 14.72
CA GLY A 165 20.85 -4.40 14.15
C GLY A 165 21.17 -4.00 12.70
N ASN A 166 20.37 -3.12 12.10
CA ASN A 166 20.45 -2.67 10.70
C ASN A 166 19.94 -1.21 10.58
N PRO A 167 20.58 -0.23 11.24
CA PRO A 167 20.11 1.16 11.21
C PRO A 167 20.49 1.86 9.90
N GLY A 168 19.79 2.94 9.56
CA GLY A 168 20.10 3.77 8.39
C GLY A 168 19.83 3.06 7.06
N LEU A 169 18.74 2.28 7.00
CA LEU A 169 18.44 1.43 5.86
C LEU A 169 18.07 2.23 4.60
N PHE A 170 17.31 3.31 4.74
CA PHE A 170 16.85 4.15 3.64
C PHE A 170 17.65 5.47 3.58
N PRO A 171 17.85 6.03 2.36
CA PRO A 171 18.75 7.17 2.14
C PRO A 171 18.16 8.53 2.57
N CYS A 172 16.95 8.55 3.14
CA CYS A 172 16.24 9.77 3.52
C CYS A 172 15.57 9.61 4.90
N GLY A 173 15.14 10.74 5.47
CA GLY A 173 14.33 10.72 6.69
C GLY A 173 12.98 10.07 6.41
N VAL A 174 12.64 9.04 7.17
CA VAL A 174 11.41 8.26 7.02
C VAL A 174 10.64 8.20 8.35
N SER A 175 9.34 7.92 8.26
CA SER A 175 8.49 7.71 9.43
C SER A 175 7.26 6.87 9.08
N THR A 176 6.55 6.39 10.10
CA THR A 176 5.30 5.64 9.90
C THR A 176 4.20 6.45 9.23
N SER A 177 4.25 7.79 9.28
CA SER A 177 3.22 8.66 8.69
C SER A 177 3.21 8.64 7.17
N TRP A 178 4.21 8.02 6.53
CA TRP A 178 4.28 7.79 5.09
C TRP A 178 3.22 6.78 4.61
N VAL A 179 2.70 5.94 5.51
CA VAL A 179 1.62 5.00 5.20
C VAL A 179 0.38 5.37 6.00
N LYS A 180 -0.78 5.42 5.32
CA LYS A 180 -2.08 5.67 5.95
C LYS A 180 -2.93 4.41 5.92
N SER A 181 -3.60 4.15 7.05
CA SER A 181 -4.65 3.13 7.21
C SER A 181 -6.01 3.68 6.84
#